data_AF-A0A2K4KY01-F1
#
_entry.id   AF-A0A2K4KY01-F1
#
_cell.length_a   1.000
_cell.length_b   1.000
_cell.length_c   1.000
_cell.angle_alpha   90.00
_cell.angle_beta   90.00
_cell.angle_gamma   90.00
#
_symmetry.space_group_name_H-M   'P 1'
#
loop_
_entity.id
_entity.type
_entity.pdbx_description
1 polymer ?
#
loop_
_entity_poly.entity_id
_entity_poly.type
_entity_poly.pdbx_seq_one_letter_code
_entity_poly.pdbx_strand_id
1 'polypeptide(L)'
;MQNNRESLTIGAFAKVAGVNVETIRFYQRKGLLPEPDKPYGSIRRYGDADVARLRFVKSAQRIGFSLDEIVGLLRLEDGTHCEEASSLAEHKLKDVREKLADLKRMEAALSELVRACHSREGNISCPLVASLQGGALLPALAMP
;
A
#
# COMPACT_ATOMS: atom_id res chain seq x y z
N MET A 1 -13.52 -29.93 -14.23
CA MET A 1 -12.06 -30.20 -14.30
C MET A 1 -11.39 -29.51 -13.13
N GLN A 2 -11.32 -30.17 -11.97
CA GLN A 2 -10.53 -29.71 -10.83
C GLN A 2 -9.05 -29.93 -11.16
N ASN A 3 -8.32 -28.85 -11.49
CA ASN A 3 -6.87 -28.91 -11.54
C ASN A 3 -6.36 -28.99 -10.10
N ASN A 4 -5.99 -30.19 -9.68
CA ASN A 4 -5.38 -30.44 -8.40
C ASN A 4 -3.95 -29.85 -8.42
N ARG A 5 -3.79 -28.57 -8.09
CA ARG A 5 -2.46 -27.97 -7.77
C ARG A 5 -2.04 -28.41 -6.37
N GLU A 6 -2.15 -29.69 -6.10
CA GLU A 6 -1.57 -30.29 -4.91
C GLU A 6 -0.05 -30.18 -5.05
N SER A 7 0.53 -29.28 -4.26
CA SER A 7 1.95 -29.26 -3.88
C SER A 7 2.93 -28.54 -4.82
N LEU A 8 2.70 -27.23 -5.06
CA LEU A 8 3.70 -26.36 -5.68
C LEU A 8 4.94 -26.22 -4.79
N THR A 9 6.14 -26.24 -5.38
CA THR A 9 7.36 -25.82 -4.68
C THR A 9 7.35 -24.30 -4.47
N ILE A 10 8.16 -23.78 -3.55
CA ILE A 10 8.20 -22.32 -3.28
C ILE A 10 8.48 -21.49 -4.55
N GLY A 11 9.31 -22.00 -5.47
CA GLY A 11 9.60 -21.32 -6.74
C GLY A 11 8.41 -21.34 -7.71
N ALA A 12 7.71 -22.46 -7.83
CA ALA A 12 6.50 -22.55 -8.64
C ALA A 12 5.37 -21.70 -8.05
N PHE A 13 5.24 -21.70 -6.72
CA PHE A 13 4.31 -20.84 -5.99
C PHE A 13 4.60 -19.35 -6.22
N ALA A 14 5.86 -18.94 -6.14
CA ALA A 14 6.31 -17.57 -6.44
C ALA A 14 5.94 -17.15 -7.86
N LYS A 15 6.19 -18.03 -8.83
CA LYS A 15 5.88 -17.79 -10.24
C LYS A 15 4.39 -17.65 -10.50
N VAL A 16 3.57 -18.56 -9.96
CA VAL A 16 2.10 -18.51 -10.09
C VAL A 16 1.53 -17.25 -9.45
N ALA A 17 2.13 -16.81 -8.35
CA ALA A 17 1.70 -15.61 -7.65
C ALA A 17 2.31 -14.31 -8.22
N GLY A 18 3.28 -14.38 -9.14
CA GLY A 18 3.99 -13.22 -9.67
C GLY A 18 4.75 -12.45 -8.59
N VAL A 19 5.42 -13.14 -7.68
CA VAL A 19 6.32 -12.57 -6.67
C VAL A 19 7.65 -13.30 -6.70
N ASN A 20 8.67 -12.72 -6.05
CA ASN A 20 9.91 -13.45 -5.82
C ASN A 20 9.76 -14.36 -4.57
N VAL A 21 10.69 -15.31 -4.41
CA VAL A 21 10.71 -16.24 -3.28
C VAL A 21 10.93 -15.51 -1.95
N GLU A 22 11.66 -14.39 -1.97
CA GLU A 22 11.94 -13.58 -0.77
C GLU A 22 10.69 -12.90 -0.23
N THR A 23 9.79 -12.44 -1.10
CA THR A 23 8.49 -11.87 -0.76
C THR A 23 7.63 -12.91 -0.06
N ILE A 24 7.63 -14.17 -0.55
CA ILE A 24 6.92 -15.26 0.14
C ILE A 24 7.49 -15.46 1.55
N ARG A 25 8.82 -15.57 1.68
CA ARG A 25 9.46 -15.72 2.99
C ARG A 25 9.18 -14.52 3.90
N PHE A 26 9.13 -13.32 3.34
CA PHE A 26 8.79 -12.10 4.07
C PHE A 26 7.34 -12.12 4.57
N TYR A 27 6.39 -12.51 3.72
CA TYR A 27 5.00 -12.67 4.11
C TYR A 27 4.80 -13.77 5.16
N GLN A 28 5.57 -14.86 5.11
CA GLN A 28 5.58 -15.88 6.16
C GLN A 28 6.03 -15.31 7.51
N ARG A 29 7.15 -14.57 7.55
CA ARG A 29 7.63 -13.90 8.78
C ARG A 29 6.63 -12.89 9.34
N LYS A 30 5.83 -12.26 8.48
CA LYS A 30 4.80 -11.30 8.86
C LYS A 30 3.44 -11.95 9.19
N GLY A 31 3.31 -13.27 9.13
CA GLY A 31 2.07 -13.99 9.42
C GLY A 31 0.99 -13.86 8.33
N LEU A 32 1.33 -13.31 7.18
CA LEU A 32 0.42 -13.14 6.04
C LEU A 32 0.20 -14.44 5.28
N LEU A 33 1.21 -15.30 5.26
CA LEU A 33 1.13 -16.64 4.69
C LEU A 33 1.53 -17.67 5.74
N PRO A 34 0.82 -18.80 5.83
CA PRO A 34 1.29 -19.91 6.65
C PRO A 34 2.63 -20.42 6.14
N GLU A 35 3.43 -20.95 7.05
CA GLU A 35 4.65 -21.68 6.73
C GLU A 35 4.33 -23.17 6.71
N PRO A 36 4.29 -23.83 5.53
CA PRO A 36 3.97 -25.25 5.47
C PRO A 36 4.99 -26.08 6.23
N ASP A 37 4.51 -27.16 6.83
CA ASP A 37 5.39 -28.13 7.50
C ASP A 37 6.47 -28.62 6.54
N LYS A 38 7.66 -28.80 7.11
CA LYS A 38 8.80 -29.38 6.40
C LYS A 38 9.08 -30.77 6.96
N PRO A 39 8.44 -31.84 6.42
CA PRO A 39 8.81 -33.21 6.74
C PRO A 39 10.32 -33.43 6.53
N TYR A 40 10.95 -34.23 7.38
CA TYR A 40 12.39 -34.48 7.35
C TYR A 40 12.82 -34.97 5.95
N GLY A 41 13.80 -34.30 5.35
CA GLY A 41 14.27 -34.61 3.99
C GLY A 41 13.36 -34.17 2.83
N SER A 42 12.28 -33.42 3.09
CA SER A 42 11.33 -32.99 2.05
C SER A 42 11.37 -31.48 1.75
N ILE A 43 10.69 -31.11 0.65
CA ILE A 43 10.52 -29.73 0.20
C ILE A 43 9.12 -29.25 0.60
N ARG A 44 9.02 -28.01 1.10
CA ARG A 44 7.73 -27.36 1.39
C ARG A 44 6.84 -27.31 0.16
N ARG A 45 5.56 -27.56 0.40
CA ARG A 45 4.52 -27.65 -0.61
C ARG A 45 3.44 -26.62 -0.33
N TYR A 46 3.02 -25.93 -1.39
CA TYR A 46 1.97 -24.91 -1.36
C TYR A 46 0.79 -25.36 -2.21
N GLY A 47 -0.42 -25.18 -1.71
CA GLY A 47 -1.66 -25.55 -2.38
C GLY A 47 -2.40 -24.36 -2.98
N ASP A 48 -3.59 -24.60 -3.53
CA ASP A 48 -4.44 -23.55 -4.07
C ASP A 48 -4.95 -22.56 -3.01
N ALA A 49 -5.12 -23.00 -1.76
CA ALA A 49 -5.47 -22.13 -0.64
C ALA A 49 -4.40 -21.06 -0.41
N ASP A 50 -3.11 -21.43 -0.48
CA ASP A 50 -2.00 -20.49 -0.34
C ASP A 50 -1.98 -19.48 -1.50
N VAL A 51 -2.34 -19.93 -2.71
CA VAL A 51 -2.41 -19.07 -3.91
C VAL A 51 -3.57 -18.07 -3.77
N ALA A 52 -4.73 -18.53 -3.29
CA ALA A 52 -5.87 -17.67 -3.04
C ALA A 52 -5.55 -16.61 -1.98
N ARG A 53 -4.95 -17.02 -0.86
CA ARG A 53 -4.51 -16.13 0.23
C ARG A 53 -3.51 -15.09 -0.26
N LEU A 54 -2.53 -15.49 -1.06
CA LEU A 54 -1.54 -14.55 -1.61
C LEU A 54 -2.17 -13.55 -2.59
N ARG A 55 -3.17 -13.97 -3.37
CA ARG A 55 -3.94 -13.08 -4.24
C ARG A 55 -4.78 -12.09 -3.43
N PHE A 56 -5.32 -12.51 -2.28
CA PHE A 56 -6.00 -11.64 -1.33
C PHE A 56 -5.05 -10.56 -0.79
N VAL A 57 -3.89 -10.97 -0.26
CA VAL A 57 -2.86 -10.04 0.25
C VAL A 57 -2.49 -8.98 -0.79
N LYS A 58 -2.24 -9.40 -2.04
CA LYS A 58 -1.92 -8.47 -3.13
C LYS A 58 -3.06 -7.50 -3.45
N SER A 59 -4.30 -7.97 -3.43
CA SER A 59 -5.46 -7.14 -3.71
C SER A 59 -5.64 -6.08 -2.63
N ALA A 60 -5.48 -6.46 -1.36
CA ALA A 60 -5.55 -5.54 -0.24
C ALA A 60 -4.40 -4.51 -0.25
N GLN A 61 -3.17 -4.94 -0.56
CA GLN A 61 -2.04 -4.01 -0.74
C GLN A 61 -2.30 -2.99 -1.85
N ARG A 62 -2.93 -3.40 -2.95
CA ARG A 62 -3.26 -2.50 -4.07
C ARG A 62 -4.29 -1.43 -3.68
N ILE A 63 -5.19 -1.74 -2.75
CA ILE A 63 -6.15 -0.78 -2.20
C ILE A 63 -5.47 0.18 -1.21
N GLY A 64 -4.28 -0.18 -0.73
CA GLY A 64 -3.44 0.64 0.15
C GLY A 64 -3.37 0.12 1.58
N PHE A 65 -3.96 -1.04 1.89
CA PHE A 65 -3.88 -1.63 3.22
C PHE A 65 -2.42 -1.93 3.60
N SER A 66 -2.08 -1.62 4.84
CA SER A 66 -0.79 -1.97 5.43
C SER A 66 -0.73 -3.48 5.66
N LEU A 67 0.48 -4.02 5.80
CA LEU A 67 0.63 -5.45 6.04
C LEU A 67 -0.06 -5.89 7.34
N ASP A 68 -0.03 -5.05 8.37
CA ASP A 68 -0.63 -5.35 9.66
C ASP A 68 -2.17 -5.33 9.58
N GLU A 69 -2.75 -4.39 8.82
CA GLU A 69 -4.19 -4.36 8.51
C GLU A 69 -4.62 -5.61 7.73
N ILE A 70 -3.80 -6.07 6.78
CA ILE A 70 -4.08 -7.27 5.99
C ILE A 70 -4.08 -8.52 6.87
N VAL A 71 -3.18 -8.61 7.86
CA VAL A 71 -3.22 -9.71 8.84
C VAL A 71 -4.54 -9.70 9.60
N GLY A 72 -5.05 -8.53 9.97
CA GLY A 72 -6.38 -8.36 10.56
C GLY A 72 -7.47 -8.90 9.64
N LEU A 73 -7.51 -8.44 8.38
CA LEU A 73 -8.50 -8.89 7.39
C LEU A 73 -8.45 -10.41 7.13
N LEU A 74 -7.26 -11.01 7.12
CA LEU A 74 -7.08 -12.45 6.94
C LEU A 74 -7.60 -13.30 8.10
N ARG A 75 -7.83 -12.71 9.29
CA ARG A 75 -8.48 -13.39 10.42
C ARG A 75 -10.00 -13.38 10.30
N LEU A 76 -10.55 -12.50 9.47
CA LEU A 76 -11.98 -12.31 9.23
C LEU A 76 -12.45 -13.03 7.95
N GLU A 77 -11.56 -13.82 7.33
CA GLU A 77 -11.77 -14.53 6.06
C GLU A 77 -12.77 -15.71 6.19
N ASP A 78 -13.12 -16.10 7.42
CA ASP A 78 -14.16 -17.09 7.73
C ASP A 78 -15.59 -16.59 7.48
N GLY A 79 -15.76 -15.29 7.14
CA GLY A 79 -17.01 -14.72 6.65
C GLY A 79 -18.01 -14.37 7.74
N THR A 80 -17.69 -14.62 9.01
CA THR A 80 -18.56 -14.31 10.16
C THR A 80 -18.42 -12.87 10.66
N HIS A 81 -17.41 -12.13 10.18
CA HIS A 81 -17.03 -10.81 10.71
C HIS A 81 -17.11 -9.69 9.65
N CYS A 82 -18.25 -9.60 8.94
CA CYS A 82 -18.48 -8.57 7.92
C CYS A 82 -18.40 -7.14 8.48
N GLU A 83 -18.89 -6.92 9.71
CA GLU A 83 -18.86 -5.60 10.36
C GLU A 83 -17.44 -5.13 10.67
N GLU A 84 -16.57 -6.03 11.15
CA GLU A 84 -15.16 -5.73 11.43
C GLU A 84 -14.39 -5.40 10.14
N ALA A 85 -14.67 -6.13 9.06
CA ALA A 85 -14.11 -5.85 7.75
C ALA A 85 -14.58 -4.49 7.20
N SER A 86 -15.85 -4.13 7.40
CA SER A 86 -16.38 -2.79 7.03
C SER A 86 -15.69 -1.69 7.81
N SER A 87 -15.52 -1.85 9.12
CA SER A 87 -14.84 -0.88 9.98
C SER A 87 -13.39 -0.62 9.55
N LEU A 88 -12.65 -1.68 9.19
CA LEU A 88 -11.29 -1.54 8.64
C LEU A 88 -11.29 -0.80 7.30
N ALA A 89 -12.26 -1.08 6.42
CA ALA A 89 -12.39 -0.39 5.14
C ALA A 89 -12.78 1.09 5.31
N GLU A 90 -13.66 1.42 6.25
CA GLU A 90 -14.06 2.79 6.57
C GLU A 90 -12.90 3.59 7.15
N HIS A 91 -12.12 3.01 8.05
CA HIS A 91 -10.89 3.62 8.56
C HIS A 91 -9.93 3.91 7.41
N LYS A 92 -9.73 2.93 6.53
CA LYS A 92 -8.85 3.12 5.38
C LYS A 92 -9.32 4.20 4.42
N LEU A 93 -10.62 4.27 4.18
CA LEU A 93 -11.24 5.30 3.36
C LEU A 93 -11.02 6.69 3.95
N LYS A 94 -11.09 6.81 5.29
CA LYS A 94 -10.79 8.06 5.99
C LYS A 94 -9.33 8.47 5.79
N ASP A 95 -8.37 7.57 6.01
CA ASP A 95 -6.94 7.85 5.83
C ASP A 95 -6.63 8.30 4.39
N VAL A 96 -7.23 7.64 3.40
CA VAL A 96 -7.08 8.00 1.98
C VAL A 96 -7.64 9.40 1.71
N ARG A 97 -8.80 9.74 2.28
CA ARG A 97 -9.40 11.08 2.13
C ARG A 97 -8.56 12.16 2.78
N GLU A 98 -8.00 11.91 3.97
CA GLU A 98 -7.10 12.83 4.65
C GLU A 98 -5.83 13.06 3.82
N LYS A 99 -5.19 11.98 3.35
CA LYS A 99 -4.00 12.09 2.51
C LYS A 99 -4.27 12.80 1.18
N LEU A 100 -5.44 12.60 0.59
CA LEU A 100 -5.86 13.31 -0.61
C LEU A 100 -6.07 14.81 -0.35
N ALA A 101 -6.65 15.17 0.80
CA ALA A 101 -6.78 16.56 1.20
C ALA A 101 -5.41 17.22 1.40
N ASP A 102 -4.47 16.51 2.04
CA ASP A 102 -3.10 16.98 2.24
C ASP A 102 -2.37 17.18 0.91
N LEU A 103 -2.45 16.20 0.00
CA LEU A 103 -1.86 16.28 -1.33
C LEU A 103 -2.45 17.43 -2.15
N LYS A 104 -3.76 17.68 -2.07
CA LYS A 104 -4.39 18.85 -2.71
C LYS A 104 -3.87 20.17 -2.15
N ARG A 105 -3.64 20.26 -0.84
CA ARG A 105 -3.04 21.47 -0.23
C ARG A 105 -1.61 21.68 -0.72
N MET A 106 -0.82 20.62 -0.80
CA MET A 106 0.55 20.68 -1.34
C MET A 106 0.56 21.06 -2.83
N GLU A 107 -0.33 20.47 -3.63
CA GLU A 107 -0.51 20.78 -5.05
C GLU A 107 -0.85 22.26 -5.26
N ALA A 108 -1.80 22.80 -4.48
CA ALA A 108 -2.19 24.20 -4.56
C ALA A 108 -1.01 25.13 -4.22
N ALA A 109 -0.27 24.83 -3.15
CA ALA A 109 0.91 25.60 -2.75
C ALA A 109 2.00 25.57 -3.82
N LEU A 110 2.32 24.39 -4.36
CA LEU A 110 3.30 24.25 -5.44
C LEU A 110 2.85 24.98 -6.71
N SER A 111 1.57 24.90 -7.07
CA SER A 111 1.01 25.58 -8.24
C SER A 111 1.05 27.10 -8.12
N GLU A 112 0.87 27.65 -6.91
CA GLU A 112 1.02 29.08 -6.64
C GLU A 112 2.48 29.52 -6.78
N LEU A 113 3.42 28.77 -6.17
CA LEU A 113 4.84 29.06 -6.26
C LEU A 113 5.37 29.01 -7.70
N VAL A 114 4.91 28.03 -8.49
CA VAL A 114 5.27 27.92 -9.92
C VAL A 114 4.74 29.11 -10.71
N ARG A 115 3.49 29.54 -10.48
CA ARG A 115 2.93 30.73 -11.13
C ARG A 115 3.72 32.00 -10.77
N ALA A 116 4.05 32.18 -9.49
CA ALA A 116 4.84 33.31 -9.02
C ALA A 116 6.27 33.34 -9.60
N CYS A 117 6.87 32.18 -9.88
CA CYS A 117 8.14 32.10 -10.59
C CYS A 117 8.02 32.51 -12.07
N HIS A 118 6.95 32.11 -12.76
CA HIS A 118 6.76 32.40 -14.18
C HIS A 118 6.29 33.83 -14.48
N SER A 119 5.61 34.49 -13.56
CA SER A 119 5.18 35.89 -13.72
C SER A 119 6.30 36.92 -13.55
N ARG A 120 7.54 36.47 -13.30
CA ARG A 120 8.67 37.35 -12.98
C ARG A 120 9.53 37.60 -14.22
N GLU A 121 9.63 38.86 -14.62
CA GLU A 121 10.60 39.35 -15.60
C GLU A 121 11.76 40.05 -14.85
N GLY A 122 13.01 39.60 -15.08
CA GLY A 122 14.21 40.21 -14.49
C GLY A 122 14.66 39.57 -13.17
N ASN A 123 15.90 39.05 -13.19
CA ASN A 123 16.58 38.34 -12.10
C ASN A 123 16.64 39.20 -10.82
N ILE A 124 16.43 38.62 -9.63
CA ILE A 124 17.02 39.04 -8.33
C ILE A 124 16.65 38.07 -7.18
N SER A 125 15.51 37.35 -7.19
CA SER A 125 15.31 36.23 -6.24
C SER A 125 14.16 35.32 -6.66
N CYS A 126 14.34 34.01 -6.50
CA CYS A 126 13.33 33.00 -6.80
C CYS A 126 12.31 32.93 -5.65
N PRO A 127 11.01 33.27 -5.89
CA PRO A 127 9.97 33.23 -4.85
C PRO A 127 9.85 31.87 -4.16
N LEU A 128 10.04 30.78 -4.92
CA LEU A 128 10.03 29.42 -4.37
C LEU A 128 11.13 29.21 -3.32
N VAL A 129 12.36 29.63 -3.62
CA VAL A 129 13.50 29.48 -2.70
C VAL A 129 13.31 30.37 -1.47
N ALA A 130 12.80 31.59 -1.66
CA ALA A 130 12.48 32.50 -0.56
C ALA A 130 11.41 31.93 0.38
N SER A 131 10.33 31.34 -0.14
CA SER A 131 9.28 30.70 0.68
C SER A 131 9.78 29.48 1.45
N LEU A 132 10.66 28.66 0.86
CA LEU A 132 11.23 27.49 1.53
C LEU A 132 12.26 27.88 2.61
N GLN A 133 13.03 28.95 2.40
CA GLN A 133 14.01 29.45 3.37
C GLN A 133 13.37 30.23 4.53
N GLY A 134 12.23 30.88 4.29
CA GLY A 134 11.52 31.65 5.31
C GLY A 134 10.68 30.83 6.28
N GLY A 135 10.64 29.50 6.16
CA GLY A 135 9.78 28.64 7.00
C GLY A 135 8.27 28.90 6.85
N ALA A 136 7.88 29.79 5.94
CA ALA A 136 6.51 30.18 5.70
C ALA A 136 5.95 29.34 4.54
N LEU A 137 5.26 28.26 4.88
CA LEU A 137 4.06 27.91 4.11
C LEU A 137 3.12 29.13 4.23
N LEU A 138 3.25 30.02 3.25
CA LEU A 138 2.60 31.32 3.00
C LEU A 138 1.55 31.84 4.02
N PRO A 139 1.66 33.11 4.46
CA PRO A 139 0.50 33.83 4.95
C PRO A 139 -0.44 34.09 3.78
N ALA A 140 -1.72 33.78 3.98
CA ALA A 140 -2.82 34.22 3.14
C ALA A 140 -2.83 35.76 3.08
N LEU A 141 -2.35 36.34 1.98
CA LEU A 141 -2.50 37.77 1.70
C LEU A 141 -2.74 37.98 0.21
N ALA A 142 -4.02 37.96 -0.17
CA ALA A 142 -4.65 38.95 -1.05
C ALA A 142 -6.03 38.44 -1.49
N MET A 143 -7.10 38.95 -0.87
CA MET A 143 -8.35 39.22 -1.60
C MET A 143 -8.80 40.64 -1.25
N PRO A 144 -9.31 41.42 -2.22
CA PRO A 144 -9.97 42.71 -1.98
C PRO A 144 -11.34 42.53 -1.33
#